data_AF-A0A2U0I3V3-F1
#
_entry.id   AF-A0A2U0I3V3-F1
#
_cell.length_a   1.000
_cell.length_b   1.000
_cell.length_c   1.000
_cell.angle_alpha   90.00
_cell.angle_beta   90.00
_cell.angle_gamma   90.00
#
_symmetry.space_group_name_H-M   'P 1'
#
loop_
_entity.id
_entity.type
_entity.pdbx_description
1 polymer ?
#
loop_
_entity_poly.entity_id
_entity_poly.type
_entity_poly.pdbx_seq_one_letter_code
_entity_poly.pdbx_strand_id
1 'polypeptide(L)'
;MATYKKESHYRSILKGVSWRCIATADTFLVVLVITCLNGTCSIDSAIKIGFLEFFVKLAVYYLHERIWQKILFGKEVKPKQTLYKTISWRILATTGTFIISGVVLEKFGEIALYIALAELVSKFILYYLHERMWLRLPLGRVRHLFSTKKN
;
A
#
# COMPACT_ATOMS: atom_id res chain seq x y z
N MET A 1 7.47 -21.22 -15.98
CA MET A 1 6.88 -20.43 -14.88
C MET A 1 7.96 -19.59 -14.22
N ALA A 2 7.67 -18.34 -13.85
CA ALA A 2 8.65 -17.50 -13.17
C ALA A 2 8.87 -18.00 -11.72
N THR A 3 10.12 -18.23 -11.34
CA THR A 3 10.51 -18.61 -9.98
C THR A 3 10.70 -17.35 -9.13
N TYR A 4 10.27 -17.37 -7.87
CA TYR A 4 10.45 -16.23 -6.96
C TYR A 4 11.95 -16.07 -6.64
N LYS A 5 12.60 -15.08 -7.28
CA LYS A 5 13.99 -14.71 -6.97
C LYS A 5 14.02 -13.68 -5.86
N LYS A 6 15.05 -13.74 -5.01
CA LYS A 6 15.32 -12.74 -3.97
C LYS A 6 15.47 -11.36 -4.63
N GLU A 7 14.59 -10.42 -4.28
CA GLU A 7 14.64 -9.08 -4.86
C GLU A 7 15.63 -8.19 -4.11
N SER A 8 16.12 -7.15 -4.79
CA SER A 8 17.04 -6.17 -4.20
C SER A 8 16.34 -5.30 -3.15
N HIS A 9 17.14 -4.72 -2.24
CA HIS A 9 16.57 -3.88 -1.19
C HIS A 9 15.82 -2.66 -1.75
N TYR A 10 16.39 -2.05 -2.79
CA TYR A 10 15.83 -0.93 -3.54
C TYR A 10 14.48 -1.24 -4.17
N ARG A 11 14.27 -2.47 -4.70
CA ARG A 11 13.00 -2.83 -5.33
C ARG A 11 11.85 -2.84 -4.32
N SER A 12 12.06 -3.39 -3.13
CA SER A 12 11.04 -3.39 -2.07
C SER A 12 10.67 -1.97 -1.61
N ILE A 13 11.65 -1.07 -1.54
CA ILE A 13 11.42 0.34 -1.20
C ILE A 13 10.63 1.03 -2.31
N LEU A 14 11.02 0.87 -3.58
CA LEU A 14 10.31 1.43 -4.74
C LEU A 14 8.87 0.90 -4.86
N LYS A 15 8.65 -0.39 -4.58
CA LYS A 15 7.29 -0.96 -4.48
C LYS A 15 6.48 -0.27 -3.38
N GLY A 16 7.09 -0.06 -2.22
CA GLY A 16 6.44 0.63 -1.10
C GLY A 16 6.07 2.06 -1.45
N VAL A 17 7.01 2.83 -2.01
CA VAL A 17 6.77 4.22 -2.42
C VAL A 17 5.70 4.30 -3.52
N SER A 18 5.78 3.46 -4.55
CA SER A 18 4.76 3.45 -5.62
C SER A 18 3.38 3.06 -5.10
N TRP A 19 3.29 2.09 -4.20
CA TRP A 19 2.03 1.74 -3.54
C TRP A 19 1.47 2.92 -2.74
N ARG A 20 2.34 3.67 -2.06
CA ARG A 20 1.92 4.85 -1.29
C ARG A 20 1.36 5.95 -2.18
N CYS A 21 2.03 6.29 -3.28
CA CYS A 21 1.54 7.31 -4.22
C CYS A 21 0.14 6.96 -4.75
N ILE A 22 -0.08 5.70 -5.11
CA ILE A 22 -1.39 5.21 -5.57
C ILE A 22 -2.42 5.28 -4.44
N ALA A 23 -2.06 4.82 -3.24
CA ALA A 23 -2.97 4.81 -2.10
C ALA A 23 -3.36 6.22 -1.62
N THR A 24 -2.42 7.18 -1.64
CA THR A 24 -2.71 8.58 -1.29
C THR A 24 -3.58 9.25 -2.35
N ALA A 25 -3.32 8.98 -3.63
CA ALA A 25 -4.16 9.49 -4.72
C ALA A 25 -5.59 8.94 -4.65
N ASP A 26 -5.75 7.65 -4.33
CA ASP A 26 -7.04 7.01 -4.11
C ASP A 26 -7.80 7.62 -2.93
N THR A 27 -7.16 7.77 -1.77
CA THR A 27 -7.79 8.44 -0.61
C THR A 27 -8.19 9.87 -0.94
N PHE A 28 -7.32 10.64 -1.61
CA PHE A 28 -7.63 12.00 -2.01
C PHE A 28 -8.84 12.05 -2.96
N LEU A 29 -8.92 11.15 -3.94
CA LEU A 29 -10.04 11.06 -4.86
C LEU A 29 -11.34 10.67 -4.15
N VAL A 30 -11.32 9.66 -3.28
CA VAL A 30 -12.49 9.21 -2.52
C VAL A 30 -12.99 10.31 -1.59
N VAL A 31 -12.09 10.96 -0.84
CA VAL A 31 -12.41 12.08 0.04
C VAL A 31 -12.95 13.25 -0.77
N LEU A 32 -12.33 13.62 -1.90
CA LEU A 32 -12.84 14.70 -2.75
C LEU A 32 -14.25 14.41 -3.26
N VAL A 33 -14.51 13.21 -3.79
CA VAL A 33 -15.84 12.83 -4.29
C VAL A 33 -16.88 12.95 -3.16
N ILE A 34 -16.59 12.38 -1.98
CA ILE A 34 -17.56 12.35 -0.88
C ILE A 34 -17.75 13.74 -0.24
N THR A 35 -16.68 14.50 -0.06
CA THR A 35 -16.72 15.79 0.64
C THR A 35 -17.24 16.91 -0.28
N CYS A 36 -16.92 16.86 -1.58
CA CYS A 36 -17.47 17.79 -2.58
C CYS A 36 -18.97 17.60 -2.78
N LEU A 37 -19.47 16.37 -2.68
CA LEU A 37 -20.91 16.10 -2.70
C LEU A 37 -21.65 16.60 -1.44
N ASN A 38 -20.94 16.81 -0.33
CA ASN A 38 -21.51 17.20 0.97
C ASN A 38 -21.19 18.64 1.41
N GLY A 39 -20.49 19.43 0.59
CA GLY A 39 -20.32 20.88 0.77
C GLY A 39 -19.42 21.37 1.92
N THR A 40 -18.81 20.49 2.72
CA THR A 40 -18.03 20.85 3.91
C THR A 40 -16.56 20.45 3.77
N CYS A 41 -15.76 21.30 3.13
CA CYS A 41 -14.33 21.02 2.94
C CYS A 41 -13.56 21.32 4.24
N SER A 42 -13.14 20.29 4.98
CA SER A 42 -12.30 20.43 6.18
C SER A 42 -11.02 19.61 6.02
N ILE A 43 -9.86 20.25 6.22
CA ILE A 43 -8.55 19.74 5.76
C ILE A 43 -7.51 19.65 6.90
N ASP A 44 -7.68 20.45 7.96
CA ASP A 44 -6.61 20.72 8.93
C ASP A 44 -6.22 19.50 9.81
N SER A 45 -7.19 18.70 10.24
CA SER A 45 -6.92 17.51 11.06
C SER A 45 -6.44 16.30 10.25
N ALA A 46 -6.77 16.25 8.95
CA ALA A 46 -6.46 15.12 8.08
C ALA A 46 -4.97 15.03 7.71
N ILE A 47 -4.28 16.17 7.60
CA ILE A 47 -2.88 16.24 7.17
C ILE A 47 -1.93 15.64 8.21
N LYS A 48 -2.11 15.98 9.50
CA LYS A 48 -1.21 15.51 10.58
C LYS A 48 -1.29 13.99 10.76
N ILE A 49 -2.50 13.44 10.68
CA ILE A 49 -2.74 11.99 10.80
C ILE A 49 -2.22 11.27 9.55
N GLY A 50 -2.53 11.80 8.37
CA GLY A 50 -2.08 11.23 7.09
C GLY A 50 -0.55 11.17 6.98
N PHE A 51 0.16 12.15 7.52
CA PHE A 51 1.63 12.16 7.53
C PHE A 51 2.21 11.04 8.39
N LEU A 52 1.76 10.89 9.64
CA LEU A 52 2.27 9.82 10.53
C LEU A 52 1.92 8.43 9.97
N GLU A 53 0.68 8.25 9.50
CA GLU A 53 0.24 6.99 8.89
C GLU A 53 1.04 6.61 7.65
N PHE A 54 1.47 7.60 6.86
CA PHE A 54 2.30 7.36 5.67
C PHE A 54 3.60 6.63 6.05
N PHE A 55 4.34 7.14 7.04
CA PHE A 55 5.64 6.57 7.44
C PHE A 55 5.49 5.24 8.17
N VAL A 56 4.54 5.13 9.10
CA VAL A 56 4.28 3.88 9.82
C VAL A 56 3.91 2.79 8.83
N LYS A 57 2.94 3.06 7.95
CA LYS A 57 2.49 2.04 7.00
C LYS A 57 3.57 1.77 5.94
N LEU A 58 4.45 2.72 5.58
CA LEU A 58 5.60 2.45 4.69
C LEU A 58 6.58 1.47 5.34
N ALA A 59 6.91 1.66 6.62
CA ALA A 59 7.76 0.74 7.37
C ALA A 59 7.14 -0.65 7.48
N VAL A 60 5.85 -0.75 7.83
CA VAL A 60 5.11 -2.02 7.91
C VAL A 60 5.04 -2.71 6.54
N TYR A 61 4.83 -1.97 5.45
CA TYR A 61 4.85 -2.52 4.10
C TYR A 61 6.21 -3.14 3.76
N TYR A 62 7.29 -2.41 4.06
CA TYR A 62 8.64 -2.92 3.81
C TYR A 62 8.90 -4.22 4.59
N LEU A 63 8.53 -4.28 5.86
CA LEU A 63 8.68 -5.49 6.68
C LEU A 63 7.82 -6.64 6.13
N HIS A 64 6.57 -6.36 5.76
CA HIS A 64 5.68 -7.35 5.15
C HIS A 64 6.28 -7.92 3.86
N GLU A 65 6.82 -7.07 2.98
CA GLU A 65 7.50 -7.49 1.75
C GLU A 65 8.69 -8.41 2.06
N ARG A 66 9.48 -8.11 3.09
CA ARG A 66 10.64 -8.93 3.49
C ARG A 66 10.24 -10.28 4.02
N ILE A 67 9.19 -10.33 4.84
CA ILE A 67 8.66 -11.58 5.39
C ILE A 67 8.14 -12.46 4.24
N TRP A 68 7.37 -11.87 3.31
CA TRP A 68 6.87 -12.59 2.15
C TRP A 68 7.97 -13.06 1.20
N GLN A 69 9.02 -12.27 1.00
CA GLN A 69 10.19 -12.69 0.24
C GLN A 69 10.89 -13.90 0.86
N LYS A 70 10.97 -13.99 2.19
CA LYS A 70 11.51 -15.18 2.87
C LYS A 70 10.60 -16.40 2.72
N ILE A 71 9.28 -16.23 2.84
CA ILE A 71 8.28 -17.33 2.77
C ILE A 71 8.16 -17.92 1.35
N LEU A 72 8.27 -17.06 0.33
CA LEU A 72 8.12 -17.43 -1.08
C LEU A 72 9.45 -17.75 -1.77
N PHE A 73 10.59 -17.59 -1.09
CA PHE A 73 11.90 -17.87 -1.67
C PHE A 73 11.97 -19.31 -2.23
N GLY A 74 12.35 -19.44 -3.50
CA GLY A 74 12.47 -20.74 -4.18
C GLY A 74 11.14 -21.38 -4.61
N LYS A 75 9.99 -20.75 -4.33
CA LYS A 75 8.67 -21.25 -4.76
C LYS A 75 8.27 -20.66 -6.12
N GLU A 76 7.42 -21.39 -6.85
CA GLU A 76 6.81 -20.88 -8.09
C GLU A 76 5.81 -19.76 -7.78
N VAL A 77 5.82 -18.71 -8.61
CA VAL A 77 4.89 -17.58 -8.48
C VAL A 77 3.50 -18.03 -8.94
N LYS A 78 2.60 -18.29 -7.98
CA LYS A 78 1.20 -18.68 -8.26
C LYS A 78 0.24 -17.52 -8.00
N PRO A 79 -0.82 -17.34 -8.81
CA PRO A 79 -1.88 -16.34 -8.58
C PRO A 79 -2.42 -16.33 -7.15
N LYS A 80 -2.57 -17.51 -6.54
CA LYS A 80 -3.06 -17.69 -5.17
C LYS A 80 -2.14 -17.01 -4.14
N GLN A 81 -0.82 -17.02 -4.34
CA GLN A 81 0.13 -16.39 -3.42
C GLN A 81 0.01 -14.87 -3.42
N THR A 82 -0.18 -14.25 -4.59
CA THR A 82 -0.46 -12.80 -4.71
C THR A 82 -1.75 -12.42 -3.99
N LEU A 83 -2.76 -13.28 -4.05
CA LEU A 83 -4.02 -13.13 -3.33
C LEU A 83 -3.82 -13.19 -1.81
N TYR A 84 -3.11 -14.19 -1.29
CA TYR A 84 -2.80 -14.28 0.15
C TYR A 84 -1.93 -13.12 0.64
N LYS A 85 -0.96 -12.68 -0.17
CA LYS A 85 -0.15 -11.50 0.11
C LYS A 85 -1.01 -10.23 0.19
N THR A 86 -1.99 -10.10 -0.70
CA THR A 86 -2.97 -9.00 -0.67
C THR A 86 -3.82 -9.05 0.59
N ILE A 87 -4.41 -10.21 0.90
CA ILE A 87 -5.27 -10.38 2.09
C ILE A 87 -4.48 -10.08 3.38
N SER A 88 -3.27 -10.62 3.53
CA SER A 88 -2.44 -10.34 4.72
C SER A 88 -2.07 -8.87 4.84
N TRP A 89 -1.75 -8.19 3.74
CA TRP A 89 -1.50 -6.75 3.74
C TRP A 89 -2.73 -5.95 4.14
N ARG A 90 -3.91 -6.36 3.67
CA ARG A 90 -5.19 -5.69 3.97
C ARG A 90 -5.52 -5.79 5.44
N ILE A 91 -5.43 -6.99 6.02
CA ILE A 91 -5.68 -7.21 7.46
C ILE A 91 -4.74 -6.33 8.31
N LEU A 92 -3.43 -6.33 8.01
CA LEU A 92 -2.47 -5.49 8.74
C LEU A 92 -2.79 -3.99 8.60
N ALA A 93 -3.13 -3.54 7.39
CA ALA A 93 -3.42 -2.14 7.13
C ALA A 93 -4.73 -1.67 7.79
N THR A 94 -5.79 -2.49 7.76
CA THR A 94 -7.08 -2.16 8.39
C THR A 94 -6.95 -2.13 9.91
N THR A 95 -6.28 -3.13 10.50
CA THR A 95 -6.02 -3.17 11.94
C THR A 95 -5.17 -1.98 12.39
N GLY A 96 -4.11 -1.63 11.66
CA GLY A 96 -3.30 -0.46 11.97
C GLY A 96 -4.10 0.84 11.92
N THR A 97 -4.97 1.00 10.92
CA THR A 97 -5.84 2.18 10.80
C THR A 97 -6.86 2.24 11.93
N PHE A 98 -7.44 1.10 12.32
CA PHE A 98 -8.38 1.02 13.43
C PHE A 98 -7.74 1.41 14.76
N ILE A 99 -6.52 0.92 15.05
CA ILE A 99 -5.78 1.29 16.26
C ILE A 99 -5.44 2.78 16.26
N ILE A 100 -4.91 3.30 15.14
CA ILE A 100 -4.54 4.72 15.04
C ILE A 100 -5.77 5.62 15.17
N SER A 101 -6.89 5.25 14.55
CA SER A 101 -8.14 6.00 14.66
C SER A 101 -8.71 5.95 16.09
N GLY A 102 -8.69 4.77 16.72
CA GLY A 102 -9.19 4.59 18.09
C GLY A 102 -8.36 5.34 19.15
N VAL A 103 -7.05 5.42 18.98
CA VAL A 103 -6.15 6.11 19.94
C VAL A 103 -6.15 7.63 19.74
N VAL A 104 -6.34 8.12 18.50
CA VAL A 104 -6.11 9.54 18.18
C VAL A 104 -7.40 10.34 18.05
N LEU A 105 -8.47 9.74 17.52
CA LEU A 105 -9.59 10.52 17.01
C LEU A 105 -10.81 10.54 17.93
N GLU A 106 -11.05 9.51 18.76
CA GLU A 106 -12.30 9.32 19.53
C GLU A 106 -13.59 9.65 18.74
N LYS A 107 -13.51 9.61 17.40
CA LYS A 107 -14.54 10.11 16.49
C LYS A 107 -15.03 8.96 15.64
N PHE A 108 -16.21 8.46 15.99
CA PHE A 108 -16.99 7.56 15.16
C PHE A 108 -18.19 8.34 14.62
N GLY A 109 -18.09 8.79 13.37
CA GLY A 109 -19.20 9.40 12.63
C GLY A 109 -19.64 8.52 11.47
N GLU A 110 -20.91 8.59 11.09
CA GLU A 110 -21.49 7.78 10.00
C GLU A 110 -20.77 7.99 8.66
N ILE A 111 -20.34 9.23 8.38
CA ILE A 111 -19.60 9.60 7.15
C ILE A 111 -18.22 8.91 7.10
N ALA A 112 -17.54 8.78 8.24
CA ALA A 112 -16.25 8.12 8.32
C ALA A 112 -16.34 6.62 8.00
N LEU A 113 -17.47 5.98 8.35
CA LEU A 113 -17.72 4.57 8.03
C LEU A 113 -17.86 4.34 6.52
N TYR A 114 -18.60 5.21 5.82
CA TYR A 114 -18.75 5.11 4.35
C TYR A 114 -17.42 5.28 3.62
N ILE A 115 -16.60 6.25 4.03
CA ILE A 115 -15.26 6.44 3.49
C ILE A 115 -14.41 5.19 3.73
N ALA A 116 -14.39 4.67 4.95
CA ALA A 116 -13.60 3.50 5.31
C ALA A 116 -13.97 2.25 4.48
N LEU A 117 -15.27 2.02 4.23
CA LEU A 117 -15.74 0.92 3.40
C LEU A 117 -15.34 1.09 1.93
N ALA A 118 -15.51 2.28 1.36
CA ALA A 118 -15.12 2.58 -0.01
C ALA A 118 -13.61 2.43 -0.22
N GLU A 119 -12.81 2.91 0.73
CA GLU A 119 -11.36 2.76 0.70
C GLU A 119 -10.91 1.31 0.85
N LEU A 120 -11.59 0.50 1.65
CA LEU A 120 -11.26 -0.91 1.83
C LEU A 120 -11.38 -1.68 0.52
N VAL A 121 -12.48 -1.51 -0.21
CA VAL A 121 -12.73 -2.19 -1.49
C VAL A 121 -11.77 -1.66 -2.57
N SER A 122 -11.66 -0.34 -2.71
CA SER A 122 -10.84 0.28 -3.76
C SER A 122 -9.37 -0.08 -3.61
N LYS A 123 -8.82 0.02 -2.39
CA LYS A 123 -7.42 -0.31 -2.13
C LYS A 123 -7.13 -1.80 -2.20
N PHE A 124 -8.11 -2.68 -1.97
CA PHE A 124 -7.95 -4.12 -2.19
C PHE A 124 -7.66 -4.40 -3.68
N ILE A 125 -8.51 -3.87 -4.56
CA ILE A 125 -8.39 -4.03 -6.01
C ILE A 125 -7.08 -3.42 -6.51
N LEU A 126 -6.79 -2.18 -6.13
CA LEU A 126 -5.59 -1.47 -6.54
C LEU A 126 -4.31 -2.19 -6.11
N TYR A 127 -4.27 -2.75 -4.90
CA TYR A 127 -3.08 -3.46 -4.43
C TYR A 127 -2.82 -4.76 -5.16
N TYR A 128 -3.88 -5.53 -5.39
CA TYR A 128 -3.78 -6.74 -6.17
C TYR A 128 -3.26 -6.45 -7.59
N LEU A 129 -3.79 -5.39 -8.23
CA LEU A 129 -3.33 -4.94 -9.54
C LEU A 129 -1.89 -4.42 -9.49
N HIS A 130 -1.52 -3.66 -8.48
CA HIS A 130 -0.17 -3.15 -8.28
C HIS A 130 0.86 -4.27 -8.14
N GLU A 131 0.59 -5.27 -7.31
CA GLU A 131 1.46 -6.43 -7.13
C GLU A 131 1.58 -7.23 -8.45
N ARG A 132 0.47 -7.40 -9.18
CA ARG A 132 0.46 -8.02 -10.52
C ARG A 132 1.29 -7.25 -11.54
N MET A 133 1.18 -5.92 -11.57
CA MET A 133 1.97 -5.06 -12.45
C MET A 133 3.47 -5.16 -12.11
N TRP A 134 3.82 -5.19 -10.83
CA TRP A 134 5.20 -5.35 -10.39
C TRP A 134 5.81 -6.71 -10.76
N LEU A 135 5.01 -7.77 -10.81
CA LEU A 135 5.46 -9.07 -11.32
C LEU A 135 5.78 -9.06 -12.82
N ARG A 136 5.15 -8.18 -13.60
CA ARG A 136 5.41 -8.01 -15.05
C ARG A 136 6.65 -7.15 -15.33
N LEU A 137 7.10 -6.33 -14.38
CA LEU A 137 8.29 -5.51 -14.54
C LEU A 137 9.57 -6.38 -14.40
N PRO A 138 10.44 -6.42 -15.43
CA PRO A 138 11.63 -7.27 -15.41
C PRO A 138 12.63 -6.83 -14.32
N LEU A 139 13.08 -7.80 -13.52
CA LEU A 139 14.02 -7.66 -12.39
C LEU A 139 15.29 -6.84 -12.70
N GLY A 140 15.73 -6.80 -13.95
CA GLY A 140 16.97 -6.17 -14.39
C GLY A 140 16.89 -4.67 -14.69
N ARG A 141 15.70 -4.09 -14.91
CA ARG A 141 15.58 -2.70 -15.42
C ARG A 141 15.95 -1.65 -14.38
N VAL A 142 15.68 -1.92 -13.10
CA VAL A 142 16.03 -0.98 -12.00
C VAL A 142 17.55 -0.96 -11.75
N ARG A 143 18.25 -2.08 -11.95
CA ARG A 143 19.72 -2.12 -11.79
C ARG A 143 20.41 -1.24 -12.82
N HIS A 144 19.92 -1.17 -14.06
CA HIS A 144 20.53 -0.35 -15.11
C HIS A 144 20.29 1.17 -14.92
N LEU A 145 19.23 1.57 -14.22
CA LEU A 145 18.96 2.98 -13.90
C LEU A 145 19.90 3.55 -12.81
N PHE A 146 20.36 2.70 -11.88
CA PHE A 146 21.28 3.10 -10.80
C PHE A 146 22.72 2.65 -11.04
N SER A 147 22.97 1.78 -12.01
CA SER A 147 24.31 1.41 -12.47
C SER A 147 24.77 2.37 -13.57
N THR A 148 24.78 3.66 -13.26
CA THR A 148 25.57 4.61 -14.04
C THR A 148 27.03 4.30 -13.72
N LYS A 149 27.66 3.56 -14.64
CA LYS A 149 29.09 3.40 -14.88
C LYS A 149 29.99 4.05 -13.82
N LYS A 150 30.51 3.25 -12.88
CA LYS A 150 31.74 3.61 -12.16
C LYS A 150 32.89 3.10 -13.04
N ASN A 151 33.36 3.97 -13.94
CA ASN A 151 34.69 3.85 -14.53
C ASN A 151 35.70 4.36 -13.51
#